data_AF-A0A914BS54-F1
#
_entry.id   AF-A0A914BS54-F1
#
_cell.length_a   1.000
_cell.length_b   1.000
_cell.length_c   1.000
_cell.angle_alpha   90.00
_cell.angle_beta   90.00
_cell.angle_gamma   90.00
#
_symmetry.space_group_name_H-M   'P 1'
#
loop_
_entity.id
_entity.type
_entity.pdbx_description
1 polymer ?
#
loop_
_entity_poly.entity_id
_entity_poly.type
_entity_poly.pdbx_seq_one_letter_code
_entity_poly.pdbx_strand_id
1 'polypeptide(L)'
;MSVRTYNPSVRVDNWNEDICLEEDILKDFQERRDRGELAIQQSSKLKETILKKAELSVTQDGFLHFGDCVMLRNEADANQIKTQPGVEPRQANTLAVNMSEMKMHESVQFEGTCNVSGSRILEPCARNTFAILPVEAGIPEGTPLRYGQHFCFCTLPGIGGSLKLKTDIATFQSSAKKTRKQLVTFEECTTYLIHWRILHFDPQLRMETEGLPVPANQKIIFNHCKTNQDLCVISDATVRTPFGREYELVAYTDLDSHKAEKDVNHWIIQTGHPPEPTGPAATLPLGTQQ
;
A
#
# COMPACT_ATOMS: atom_id res chain seq x y z
N MET A 1 7.58 58.39 3.87
CA MET A 1 9.06 58.22 3.87
C MET A 1 9.33 56.75 4.16
N SER A 2 10.04 56.04 3.29
CA SER A 2 10.49 54.67 3.57
C SER A 2 11.75 54.78 4.43
N VAL A 3 11.67 54.33 5.68
CA VAL A 3 12.83 54.28 6.59
C VAL A 3 13.63 53.02 6.22
N ARG A 4 14.96 53.14 6.18
CA ARG A 4 15.85 51.99 5.94
C ARG A 4 15.72 51.01 7.11
N THR A 5 15.44 49.74 6.82
CA THR A 5 15.49 48.65 7.79
C THR A 5 16.94 48.22 8.03
N TYR A 6 17.28 47.99 9.29
CA TYR A 6 18.61 47.54 9.72
C TYR A 6 18.50 46.18 10.40
N ASN A 7 19.59 45.41 10.42
CA ASN A 7 19.65 44.15 11.18
C ASN A 7 19.56 44.45 12.69
N PRO A 8 18.91 43.61 13.52
CA PRO A 8 18.81 43.81 14.97
C PRO A 8 20.17 43.98 15.69
N SER A 9 21.25 43.46 15.10
CA SER A 9 22.63 43.68 15.56
C SER A 9 23.08 45.15 15.50
N VAL A 10 22.44 45.94 14.65
CA VAL A 10 22.62 47.38 14.53
C VAL A 10 21.59 48.04 15.43
N ARG A 11 22.05 48.61 16.56
CA ARG A 11 21.22 49.15 17.64
C ARG A 11 20.49 50.45 17.27
N VAL A 12 19.62 50.37 16.28
CA VAL A 12 18.83 51.47 15.73
C VAL A 12 17.37 51.10 15.84
N ASP A 13 16.53 52.06 16.21
CA ASP A 13 15.08 51.88 16.33
C ASP A 13 14.73 50.78 17.35
N ASN A 14 13.87 49.82 16.98
CA ASN A 14 13.33 48.80 17.86
C ASN A 14 14.23 47.55 18.05
N TRP A 15 15.53 47.69 17.84
CA TRP A 15 16.50 46.59 17.85
C TRP A 15 16.41 45.69 19.10
N ASN A 16 16.09 46.24 20.26
CA ASN A 16 16.02 45.49 21.51
C ASN A 16 14.78 44.57 21.57
N GLU A 17 13.62 45.05 21.11
CA GLU A 17 12.43 44.19 21.02
C GLU A 17 12.62 43.10 19.96
N ASP A 18 13.28 43.42 18.84
CA ASP A 18 13.59 42.43 17.79
C ASP A 18 14.52 41.32 18.33
N ILE A 19 15.56 41.66 19.09
CA ILE A 19 16.44 40.67 19.73
C ILE A 19 15.67 39.83 20.77
N CYS A 20 14.88 40.46 21.65
CA CYS A 20 14.10 39.73 22.64
C CYS A 20 13.10 38.77 21.97
N LEU A 21 12.46 39.19 20.87
CA LEU A 21 11.57 38.34 20.10
C LEU A 21 12.30 37.15 19.47
N GLU A 22 13.50 37.36 18.90
CA GLU A 22 14.33 36.27 18.38
C GLU A 22 14.74 35.28 19.48
N GLU A 23 15.11 35.77 20.66
CA GLU A 23 15.43 34.94 21.83
C GLU A 23 14.23 34.11 22.30
N ASP A 24 13.05 34.71 22.38
CA ASP A 24 11.81 34.02 22.78
C ASP A 24 11.41 32.95 21.76
N ILE A 25 11.53 33.25 20.45
CA ILE A 25 11.28 32.27 19.38
C ILE A 25 12.26 31.10 19.47
N LEU A 26 13.55 31.38 19.72
CA LEU A 26 14.56 30.34 19.88
C LEU A 26 14.31 29.49 21.12
N LYS A 27 13.85 30.10 22.22
CA LYS A 27 13.52 29.39 23.45
C LYS A 27 12.30 28.48 23.27
N ASP A 28 11.21 28.97 22.68
CA ASP A 28 10.04 28.13 22.34
C ASP A 28 10.46 26.97 21.42
N PHE A 29 11.28 27.23 20.42
CA PHE A 29 11.80 26.20 19.54
C PHE A 29 12.60 25.13 20.31
N GLN A 30 13.50 25.54 21.22
CA GLN A 30 14.29 24.61 22.03
C GLN A 30 13.40 23.80 22.97
N GLU A 31 12.46 24.43 23.66
CA GLU A 31 11.53 23.75 24.55
C GLU A 31 10.69 22.71 23.78
N ARG A 32 10.16 23.07 22.61
CA ARG A 32 9.40 22.15 21.75
C ARG A 32 10.27 21.04 21.18
N ARG A 33 11.53 21.32 20.83
CA ARG A 33 12.52 20.32 20.39
C ARG A 33 12.78 19.31 21.50
N ASP A 34 12.98 19.78 22.72
CA ASP A 34 13.30 18.95 23.87
C ASP A 34 12.09 18.09 24.28
N ARG A 35 10.86 18.59 24.10
CA ARG A 35 9.62 17.81 24.24
C ARG A 35 9.32 16.88 23.06
N GLY A 36 10.03 17.00 21.93
CA GLY A 36 9.76 16.20 20.73
C GLY A 36 8.52 16.62 19.94
N GLU A 37 8.04 17.85 20.14
CA GLU A 37 6.82 18.41 19.56
C GLU A 37 7.07 19.16 18.24
N LEU A 38 8.30 19.15 17.74
CA LEU A 38 8.56 19.69 16.41
C LEU A 38 7.92 18.79 15.36
N ALA A 39 7.24 19.40 14.39
CA ALA A 39 6.60 18.67 13.28
C ALA A 39 7.57 17.74 12.55
N ILE A 40 8.85 18.12 12.44
CA ILE A 40 9.89 17.28 11.83
C ILE A 40 10.21 16.03 12.66
N GLN A 41 10.25 16.14 13.99
CA GLN A 41 10.51 15.02 14.90
C GLN A 41 9.33 14.03 14.88
N GLN A 42 8.11 14.56 14.97
CA GLN A 42 6.89 13.75 14.91
C GLN A 42 6.74 13.06 13.55
N SER A 43 6.98 13.77 12.44
CA SER A 43 6.93 13.19 11.09
C SER A 43 8.00 12.09 10.91
N SER A 44 9.23 12.31 11.40
CA SER A 44 10.30 11.32 11.28
C SER A 44 10.00 10.06 12.09
N LYS A 45 9.59 10.20 13.35
CA LYS A 45 9.22 9.08 14.23
C LYS A 45 8.08 8.25 13.64
N LEU A 46 7.08 8.92 13.06
CA LEU A 46 5.96 8.25 12.41
C LEU A 46 6.42 7.48 11.16
N LYS A 47 7.24 8.10 10.31
CA LYS A 47 7.80 7.45 9.12
C LYS A 47 8.58 6.20 9.50
N GLU A 48 9.41 6.28 10.54
CA GLU A 48 10.15 5.12 11.06
C GLU A 48 9.22 4.00 11.56
N THR A 49 8.09 4.36 12.18
CA THR A 49 7.11 3.39 12.68
C THR A 49 6.33 2.72 11.54
N ILE A 50 5.74 3.51 10.64
CA ILE A 50 4.91 3.01 9.54
C ILE A 50 5.73 2.30 8.45
N LEU A 51 6.95 2.77 8.21
CA LEU A 51 7.87 2.18 7.24
C LEU A 51 8.79 1.12 7.86
N LYS A 52 8.52 0.71 9.11
CA LYS A 52 9.22 -0.42 9.73
C LYS A 52 9.09 -1.63 8.82
N LYS A 53 10.22 -2.26 8.51
CA LYS A 53 10.31 -3.43 7.65
C LYS A 53 9.39 -4.54 8.19
N ALA A 54 8.61 -5.12 7.29
CA ALA A 54 7.77 -6.27 7.58
C ALA A 54 8.38 -7.53 6.94
N GLU A 55 8.10 -8.69 7.52
CA GLU A 55 8.48 -9.98 6.95
C GLU A 55 7.28 -10.57 6.21
N LEU A 56 7.53 -11.05 4.99
CA LEU A 56 6.53 -11.74 4.18
C LEU A 56 6.59 -13.24 4.45
N SER A 57 5.44 -13.91 4.44
CA SER A 57 5.37 -15.35 4.54
C SER A 57 6.03 -16.00 3.32
N VAL A 58 6.80 -17.05 3.55
CA VAL A 58 7.42 -17.86 2.49
C VAL A 58 6.49 -19.03 2.15
N THR A 59 6.08 -19.12 0.89
CA THR A 59 5.33 -20.28 0.38
C THR A 59 6.26 -21.48 0.18
N GLN A 60 5.88 -22.65 0.70
CA GLN A 60 6.68 -23.87 0.60
C GLN A 60 6.29 -24.74 -0.62
N ASP A 61 5.02 -24.72 -0.97
CA ASP A 61 4.41 -25.52 -2.05
C ASP A 61 4.13 -24.71 -3.32
N GLY A 62 4.38 -23.39 -3.29
CA GLY A 62 4.16 -22.47 -4.40
C GLY A 62 2.76 -21.84 -4.43
N PHE A 63 1.88 -22.15 -3.47
CA PHE A 63 0.53 -21.60 -3.39
C PHE A 63 0.37 -20.60 -2.24
N LEU A 64 -0.69 -19.81 -2.34
CA LEU A 64 -1.11 -18.86 -1.30
C LEU A 64 -2.02 -19.54 -0.27
N HIS A 65 -1.83 -19.21 0.99
CA HIS A 65 -2.62 -19.75 2.10
C HIS A 65 -3.29 -18.66 2.92
N PHE A 66 -4.38 -19.04 3.58
CA PHE A 66 -4.95 -18.22 4.63
C PHE A 66 -3.97 -18.08 5.80
N GLY A 67 -3.77 -16.86 6.28
CA GLY A 67 -2.77 -16.49 7.28
C GLY A 67 -1.47 -15.92 6.69
N ASP A 68 -1.24 -16.05 5.38
CA ASP A 68 -0.02 -15.54 4.76
C ASP A 68 0.06 -14.01 4.82
N CYS A 69 1.23 -13.51 5.23
CA CYS A 69 1.59 -12.10 5.19
C CYS A 69 2.22 -11.78 3.82
N VAL A 70 1.53 -10.98 3.02
CA VAL A 70 1.85 -10.74 1.60
C VAL A 70 1.84 -9.26 1.26
N MET A 71 2.48 -8.92 0.14
CA MET A 71 2.42 -7.58 -0.44
C MET A 71 1.72 -7.63 -1.80
N LEU A 72 0.87 -6.64 -2.07
CA LEU A 72 0.13 -6.56 -3.34
C LEU A 72 0.85 -5.60 -4.29
N ARG A 73 1.43 -6.14 -5.36
CA ARG A 73 2.21 -5.38 -6.33
C ARG A 73 1.46 -5.26 -7.65
N ASN A 74 1.43 -4.06 -8.20
CA ASN A 74 0.93 -3.76 -9.53
C ASN A 74 2.12 -3.32 -10.40
N GLU A 75 2.47 -4.14 -11.38
CA GLU A 75 3.61 -3.86 -12.27
C GLU A 75 3.25 -2.77 -13.28
N ALA A 76 4.27 -2.03 -13.71
CA ALA A 76 4.14 -1.16 -14.88
C ALA A 76 4.08 -2.01 -16.14
N ASP A 77 3.28 -1.59 -17.13
CA ASP A 77 3.37 -2.18 -18.46
C ASP A 77 4.75 -1.85 -19.08
N ALA A 78 5.44 -2.90 -19.51
CA ALA A 78 6.76 -2.82 -20.13
C ALA A 78 6.72 -2.05 -21.46
N ASN A 79 5.56 -2.00 -22.11
CA ASN A 79 5.37 -1.33 -23.39
C ASN A 79 4.79 0.09 -23.28
N GLN A 80 4.84 0.72 -22.10
CA GLN A 80 4.32 2.08 -21.93
C GLN A 80 5.05 3.08 -22.83
N ILE A 81 4.30 3.57 -23.83
CA ILE A 81 4.71 4.70 -24.65
C ILE A 81 4.33 5.97 -23.89
N LYS A 82 5.24 6.95 -23.82
CA LYS A 82 4.92 8.29 -23.32
C LYS A 82 3.85 8.90 -24.23
N THR A 83 2.60 8.84 -23.80
CA THR A 83 1.46 9.36 -24.56
C THR A 83 1.40 10.89 -24.54
N GLN A 84 1.98 11.53 -23.52
CA GLN A 84 1.96 12.98 -23.35
C GLN A 84 3.33 13.54 -22.91
N PRO A 85 3.79 14.67 -23.49
CA PRO A 85 4.99 15.37 -23.03
C PRO A 85 4.86 15.79 -21.56
N GLY A 86 5.84 15.43 -20.73
CA GLY A 86 5.88 15.80 -19.31
C GLY A 86 5.08 14.90 -18.35
N VAL A 87 4.38 13.88 -18.86
CA VAL A 87 3.76 12.84 -18.03
C VAL A 87 4.73 11.67 -17.91
N GLU A 88 5.19 11.40 -16.70
CA GLU A 88 6.00 10.20 -16.43
C GLU A 88 5.14 8.94 -16.58
N PRO A 89 5.69 7.87 -17.20
CA PRO A 89 5.00 6.59 -17.24
C PRO A 89 4.70 6.08 -15.83
N ARG A 90 3.62 5.30 -15.70
CA ARG A 90 3.26 4.68 -14.43
C ARG A 90 4.36 3.69 -14.05
N GLN A 91 4.91 3.86 -12.86
CA GLN A 91 5.92 2.95 -12.33
C GLN A 91 5.25 1.79 -11.58
N ALA A 92 6.00 0.71 -11.37
CA ALA A 92 5.58 -0.37 -10.48
C ALA A 92 5.25 0.23 -9.10
N ASN A 93 4.20 -0.29 -8.49
CA ASN A 93 3.67 0.24 -7.25
C ASN A 93 3.02 -0.88 -6.42
N THR A 94 2.77 -0.59 -5.15
CA THR A 94 2.19 -1.54 -4.19
C THR A 94 0.96 -0.92 -3.54
N LEU A 95 -0.01 -1.76 -3.17
CA LEU A 95 -1.14 -1.30 -2.37
C LEU A 95 -0.64 -0.90 -0.99
N ALA A 96 -0.94 0.33 -0.56
CA ALA A 96 -0.49 0.85 0.71
C ALA A 96 -1.60 1.60 1.45
N VAL A 97 -1.59 1.47 2.78
CA VAL A 97 -2.54 2.16 3.67
C VAL A 97 -2.06 3.56 3.99
N ASN A 98 -2.99 4.51 4.04
CA ASN A 98 -2.74 5.89 4.44
C ASN A 98 -3.68 6.28 5.56
N MET A 99 -3.08 6.71 6.66
CA MET A 99 -3.78 7.42 7.70
C MET A 99 -3.88 8.92 7.37
N SER A 100 -4.89 9.60 7.91
CA SER A 100 -4.98 11.06 7.82
C SER A 100 -3.83 11.75 8.56
N GLU A 101 -3.31 12.82 7.98
CA GLU A 101 -2.20 13.61 8.55
C GLU A 101 -2.49 14.09 9.98
N MET A 102 -3.76 14.41 10.29
CA MET A 102 -4.17 14.82 11.64
C MET A 102 -3.98 13.71 12.67
N LYS A 103 -4.36 12.47 12.34
CA LYS A 103 -4.24 11.32 13.27
C LYS A 103 -2.84 10.73 13.29
N MET A 104 -2.06 10.99 12.24
CA MET A 104 -0.70 10.51 12.06
C MET A 104 0.25 11.00 13.16
N HIS A 105 0.01 12.17 13.77
CA HIS A 105 0.87 12.69 14.84
C HIS A 105 0.54 12.12 16.22
N GLU A 106 -0.66 11.55 16.40
CA GLU A 106 -1.20 11.15 17.70
C GLU A 106 -1.25 9.62 17.89
N SER A 107 -1.49 8.89 16.80
CA SER A 107 -1.74 7.45 16.86
C SER A 107 -0.49 6.62 16.57
N VAL A 108 -0.40 5.49 17.27
CA VAL A 108 0.71 4.52 17.16
C VAL A 108 0.38 3.39 16.16
N GLN A 109 -0.89 3.31 15.73
CA GLN A 109 -1.42 2.28 14.85
C GLN A 109 -2.48 2.84 13.91
N PHE A 110 -2.75 2.16 12.79
CA PHE A 110 -3.87 2.47 11.92
C PHE A 110 -5.21 2.30 12.63
N GLU A 111 -6.06 3.32 12.54
CA GLU A 111 -7.36 3.34 13.21
C GLU A 111 -8.43 4.07 12.40
N GLY A 112 -9.68 3.62 12.56
CA GLY A 112 -10.82 4.12 11.79
C GLY A 112 -10.70 3.84 10.29
N THR A 113 -11.26 4.72 9.48
CA THR A 113 -11.22 4.60 8.02
C THR A 113 -9.90 5.15 7.46
N CYS A 114 -9.06 4.25 6.96
CA CYS A 114 -7.80 4.59 6.30
C CYS A 114 -7.96 4.54 4.77
N ASN A 115 -7.41 5.53 4.08
CA ASN A 115 -7.42 5.56 2.62
C ASN A 115 -6.36 4.59 2.06
N VAL A 116 -6.49 4.18 0.80
CA VAL A 116 -5.45 3.41 0.11
C VAL A 116 -4.82 4.20 -1.03
N SER A 117 -3.61 3.83 -1.42
CA SER A 117 -2.91 4.38 -2.57
C SER A 117 -2.01 3.34 -3.22
N GLY A 118 -1.68 3.53 -4.50
CA GLY A 118 -0.57 2.83 -5.15
C GLY A 118 0.76 3.49 -4.79
N SER A 119 1.44 2.97 -3.78
CA SER A 119 2.73 3.48 -3.31
C SER A 119 3.87 3.06 -4.22
N ARG A 120 4.87 3.93 -4.38
CA ARG A 120 6.12 3.59 -5.09
C ARG A 120 7.11 2.82 -4.20
N ILE A 121 6.77 2.57 -2.93
CA ILE A 121 7.58 1.78 -2.00
C ILE A 121 7.36 0.30 -2.31
N LEU A 122 8.37 -0.32 -2.92
CA LEU A 122 8.34 -1.73 -3.31
C LEU A 122 8.85 -2.67 -2.22
N GLU A 123 9.42 -2.14 -1.13
CA GLU A 123 9.94 -2.95 -0.04
C GLU A 123 8.85 -3.23 1.00
N PRO A 124 8.78 -4.45 1.57
CA PRO A 124 7.79 -4.79 2.59
C PRO A 124 7.94 -3.97 3.86
N CYS A 125 6.86 -3.31 4.26
CA CYS A 125 6.72 -2.54 5.49
C CYS A 125 5.32 -2.68 6.08
N ALA A 126 5.11 -2.18 7.30
CA ALA A 126 3.80 -2.24 7.97
C ALA A 126 2.66 -1.61 7.14
N ARG A 127 2.98 -0.69 6.24
CA ARG A 127 2.03 0.04 5.40
C ARG A 127 1.50 -0.74 4.19
N ASN A 128 2.29 -1.64 3.62
CA ASN A 128 2.02 -2.33 2.35
C ASN A 128 2.00 -3.87 2.50
N THR A 129 1.99 -4.36 3.74
CA THR A 129 1.91 -5.80 4.04
C THR A 129 0.56 -6.13 4.64
N PHE A 130 -0.05 -7.21 4.15
CA PHE A 130 -1.41 -7.62 4.49
C PHE A 130 -1.47 -9.11 4.77
N ALA A 131 -2.33 -9.52 5.69
CA ALA A 131 -2.69 -10.91 5.91
C ALA A 131 -3.89 -11.30 5.03
N ILE A 132 -3.84 -12.50 4.44
CA ILE A 132 -4.97 -13.12 3.74
C ILE A 132 -5.84 -13.84 4.76
N LEU A 133 -7.07 -13.37 4.99
CA LEU A 133 -7.96 -13.98 5.99
C LEU A 133 -9.20 -14.63 5.35
N PRO A 134 -9.67 -15.76 5.89
CA PRO A 134 -10.93 -16.35 5.47
C PRO A 134 -12.10 -15.48 5.94
N VAL A 135 -13.15 -15.42 5.13
CA VAL A 135 -14.41 -14.77 5.52
C VAL A 135 -15.42 -15.75 6.11
N GLU A 136 -15.25 -17.05 5.81
CA GLU A 136 -16.08 -18.13 6.34
C GLU A 136 -15.47 -18.69 7.63
N ALA A 137 -16.34 -18.99 8.60
CA ALA A 137 -15.90 -19.59 9.86
C ALA A 137 -15.47 -21.05 9.65
N GLY A 138 -14.39 -21.45 10.32
CA GLY A 138 -13.94 -22.84 10.36
C GLY A 138 -12.90 -23.23 9.31
N ILE A 139 -12.44 -22.30 8.46
CA ILE A 139 -11.28 -22.51 7.60
C ILE A 139 -10.00 -22.28 8.44
N PRO A 140 -9.14 -23.31 8.63
CA PRO A 140 -7.92 -23.15 9.40
C PRO A 140 -6.87 -22.34 8.64
N GLU A 141 -6.01 -21.65 9.38
CA GLU A 141 -4.79 -21.05 8.84
C GLU A 141 -3.90 -22.12 8.17
N GLY A 142 -3.21 -21.74 7.11
CA GLY A 142 -2.44 -22.66 6.28
C GLY A 142 -3.27 -23.45 5.26
N THR A 143 -4.58 -23.18 5.13
CA THR A 143 -5.39 -23.76 4.04
C THR A 143 -5.12 -23.01 2.73
N PRO A 144 -4.91 -23.70 1.59
CA PRO A 144 -4.68 -23.03 0.31
C PRO A 144 -5.89 -22.20 -0.13
N LEU A 145 -5.66 -20.95 -0.49
CA LEU A 145 -6.64 -20.06 -1.10
C LEU A 145 -6.89 -20.49 -2.55
N ARG A 146 -8.17 -20.59 -2.94
CA ARG A 146 -8.57 -21.03 -4.28
C ARG A 146 -9.13 -19.90 -5.15
N TYR A 147 -9.00 -20.02 -6.47
CA TYR A 147 -9.66 -19.12 -7.41
C TYR A 147 -11.19 -19.15 -7.21
N GLY A 148 -11.82 -17.96 -7.27
CA GLY A 148 -13.25 -17.78 -7.01
C GLY A 148 -13.65 -17.82 -5.54
N GLN A 149 -12.79 -18.31 -4.64
CA GLN A 149 -13.09 -18.38 -3.20
C GLN A 149 -13.11 -16.97 -2.59
N HIS A 150 -14.08 -16.73 -1.70
CA HIS A 150 -14.18 -15.47 -0.98
C HIS A 150 -13.14 -15.39 0.14
N PHE A 151 -12.48 -14.24 0.24
CA PHE A 151 -11.53 -13.92 1.29
C PHE A 151 -11.54 -12.42 1.57
N CYS A 152 -10.74 -11.97 2.55
CA CYS A 152 -10.51 -10.55 2.76
C CYS A 152 -9.04 -10.27 3.07
N PHE A 153 -8.58 -9.08 2.69
CA PHE A 153 -7.28 -8.57 3.11
C PHE A 153 -7.41 -7.85 4.43
N CYS A 154 -6.46 -8.12 5.33
CA CYS A 154 -6.35 -7.47 6.63
C CYS A 154 -4.97 -6.84 6.77
N THR A 155 -4.87 -5.64 7.33
CA THR A 155 -3.59 -5.10 7.79
C THR A 155 -3.06 -5.94 8.95
N LEU A 156 -1.73 -5.98 9.13
CA LEU A 156 -1.12 -6.72 10.23
C LEU A 156 -1.60 -6.22 11.62
N PRO A 157 -1.60 -7.08 12.65
CA PRO A 157 -1.85 -6.63 14.02
C PRO A 157 -0.75 -5.65 14.51
N GLY A 158 -1.02 -4.95 15.61
CA GLY A 158 -0.12 -3.92 16.12
C GLY A 158 -0.24 -2.63 15.31
N ILE A 159 0.83 -2.20 14.64
CA ILE A 159 0.85 -0.94 13.85
C ILE A 159 -0.27 -0.92 12.80
N GLY A 160 -0.61 -2.08 12.23
CA GLY A 160 -1.64 -2.15 11.20
C GLY A 160 -3.08 -2.04 11.72
N GLY A 161 -3.34 -2.26 13.02
CA GLY A 161 -4.68 -2.11 13.60
C GLY A 161 -5.74 -3.11 13.13
N SER A 162 -5.37 -4.18 12.42
CA SER A 162 -6.28 -5.25 11.96
C SER A 162 -7.51 -4.76 11.16
N LEU A 163 -7.34 -3.69 10.38
CA LEU A 163 -8.35 -3.16 9.48
C LEU A 163 -8.48 -4.03 8.22
N LYS A 164 -9.68 -4.08 7.63
CA LYS A 164 -9.96 -4.91 6.45
C LYS A 164 -10.25 -4.08 5.20
N LEU A 165 -9.84 -4.59 4.04
CA LEU A 165 -10.02 -3.92 2.76
C LEU A 165 -11.50 -3.91 2.35
N LYS A 166 -12.10 -2.73 2.39
CA LYS A 166 -13.52 -2.48 2.14
C LYS A 166 -13.71 -1.61 0.91
N THR A 167 -14.77 -1.87 0.16
CA THR A 167 -15.24 -0.96 -0.88
C THR A 167 -16.76 -1.06 -1.05
N ASP A 168 -17.39 0.03 -1.50
CA ASP A 168 -18.83 0.08 -1.76
C ASP A 168 -19.11 0.98 -2.96
N ILE A 169 -20.31 0.85 -3.55
CA ILE A 169 -20.77 1.60 -4.71
C ILE A 169 -20.45 3.08 -4.55
N ALA A 170 -19.89 3.69 -5.60
CA ALA A 170 -19.55 5.10 -5.60
C ALA A 170 -20.81 5.96 -5.41
N THR A 171 -20.81 6.82 -4.40
CA THR A 171 -21.83 7.83 -4.17
C THR A 171 -21.22 9.23 -4.20
N PHE A 172 -22.05 10.26 -4.23
CA PHE A 172 -21.58 11.64 -4.17
C PHE A 172 -20.76 11.92 -2.90
N GLN A 173 -21.13 11.29 -1.78
CA GLN A 173 -20.45 11.42 -0.49
C GLN A 173 -19.25 10.47 -0.37
N SER A 174 -19.31 9.29 -0.99
CA SER A 174 -18.29 8.24 -0.91
C SER A 174 -17.77 7.88 -2.30
N SER A 175 -16.71 8.56 -2.72
CA SER A 175 -16.02 8.31 -3.99
C SER A 175 -14.57 8.75 -3.93
N ALA A 176 -13.74 8.21 -4.84
CA ALA A 176 -12.34 8.57 -4.97
C ALA A 176 -12.17 10.09 -5.20
N LYS A 177 -11.16 10.69 -4.56
CA LYS A 177 -11.02 12.15 -4.48
C LYS A 177 -10.82 12.80 -5.85
N LYS A 178 -10.08 12.15 -6.76
CA LYS A 178 -9.79 12.69 -8.08
C LYS A 178 -10.71 12.15 -9.16
N THR A 179 -10.79 10.84 -9.30
CA THR A 179 -11.55 10.22 -10.40
C THR A 179 -13.04 10.06 -10.12
N ARG A 180 -13.48 10.22 -8.87
CA ARG A 180 -14.86 9.96 -8.42
C ARG A 180 -15.33 8.52 -8.69
N LYS A 181 -14.39 7.60 -8.89
CA LYS A 181 -14.63 6.16 -8.98
C LYS A 181 -14.89 5.55 -7.60
N GLN A 182 -15.20 4.25 -7.58
CA GLN A 182 -15.49 3.50 -6.37
C GLN A 182 -14.32 3.56 -5.38
N LEU A 183 -14.58 4.09 -4.19
CA LEU A 183 -13.56 4.31 -3.17
C LEU A 183 -13.19 2.97 -2.50
N VAL A 184 -11.90 2.76 -2.29
CA VAL A 184 -11.35 1.63 -1.54
C VAL A 184 -10.72 2.17 -0.26
N THR A 185 -10.96 1.50 0.87
CA THR A 185 -10.47 1.92 2.19
C THR A 185 -10.16 0.70 3.05
N PHE A 186 -9.34 0.88 4.07
CA PHE A 186 -9.24 -0.07 5.19
C PHE A 186 -10.08 0.43 6.36
N GLU A 187 -10.91 -0.45 6.92
CA GLU A 187 -11.78 -0.14 8.05
C GLU A 187 -12.02 -1.39 8.91
N GLU A 188 -12.31 -1.19 10.20
CA GLU A 188 -12.77 -2.26 11.07
C GLU A 188 -14.21 -2.63 10.69
N CYS A 189 -14.37 -3.68 9.88
CA CYS A 189 -15.67 -4.08 9.36
C CYS A 189 -15.78 -5.61 9.18
N THR A 190 -16.99 -6.13 9.27
CA THR A 190 -17.33 -7.55 9.04
C THR A 190 -18.44 -7.73 8.01
N THR A 191 -18.82 -6.65 7.31
CA THR A 191 -19.88 -6.70 6.30
C THR A 191 -19.41 -7.35 4.99
N TYR A 192 -20.34 -7.73 4.13
CA TYR A 192 -20.03 -8.31 2.81
C TYR A 192 -19.20 -7.38 1.88
N LEU A 193 -19.04 -6.11 2.24
CA LEU A 193 -18.22 -5.12 1.52
C LEU A 193 -16.71 -5.35 1.60
N ILE A 194 -16.28 -6.30 2.44
CA ILE A 194 -14.86 -6.71 2.56
C ILE A 194 -14.56 -7.99 1.76
N HIS A 195 -15.55 -8.57 1.09
CA HIS A 195 -15.39 -9.83 0.39
C HIS A 195 -14.76 -9.59 -0.98
N TRP A 196 -13.59 -10.18 -1.16
CA TRP A 196 -12.87 -10.22 -2.43
C TRP A 196 -12.74 -11.66 -2.88
N ARG A 197 -12.53 -11.83 -4.19
CA ARG A 197 -12.17 -13.11 -4.80
C ARG A 197 -11.03 -12.90 -5.79
N ILE A 198 -10.23 -13.93 -5.97
CA ILE A 198 -9.17 -13.93 -6.97
C ILE A 198 -9.72 -14.55 -8.25
N LEU A 199 -9.54 -13.86 -9.37
CA LEU A 199 -9.78 -14.40 -10.70
C LEU A 199 -8.45 -14.57 -11.44
N HIS A 200 -8.42 -15.52 -12.36
CA HIS A 200 -7.28 -15.69 -13.27
C HIS A 200 -7.14 -14.45 -14.17
N PHE A 201 -5.90 -14.01 -14.42
CA PHE A 201 -5.64 -12.81 -15.23
C PHE A 201 -6.21 -12.96 -16.65
N ASP A 202 -5.99 -14.11 -17.29
CA ASP A 202 -6.56 -14.45 -18.58
C ASP A 202 -8.04 -14.83 -18.42
N PRO A 203 -8.98 -14.08 -19.03
CA PRO A 203 -10.41 -14.39 -18.99
C PRO A 203 -10.76 -15.77 -19.53
N GLN A 204 -9.99 -16.30 -20.50
CA GLN A 204 -10.28 -17.58 -21.15
C GLN A 204 -10.02 -18.79 -20.24
N LEU A 205 -9.15 -18.64 -19.24
CA LEU A 205 -8.76 -19.71 -18.32
C LEU A 205 -9.55 -19.71 -17.00
N ARG A 206 -10.50 -18.77 -16.83
CA ARG A 206 -11.21 -18.60 -15.55
C ARG A 206 -12.11 -19.78 -15.20
N MET A 207 -12.71 -20.44 -16.18
CA MET A 207 -13.58 -21.59 -15.92
C MET A 207 -12.77 -22.84 -15.54
N GLU A 208 -11.61 -23.03 -16.17
CA GLU A 208 -10.72 -24.16 -15.95
C GLU A 208 -9.98 -24.06 -14.61
N THR A 209 -9.72 -22.82 -14.16
CA THR A 209 -8.98 -22.56 -12.92
C THR A 209 -9.86 -22.41 -11.68
N GLU A 210 -11.19 -22.34 -11.84
CA GLU A 210 -12.12 -22.20 -10.72
C GLU A 210 -11.94 -23.33 -9.69
N GLY A 211 -11.78 -22.97 -8.42
CA GLY A 211 -11.55 -23.92 -7.33
C GLY A 211 -10.12 -24.50 -7.23
N LEU A 212 -9.23 -24.20 -8.16
CA LEU A 212 -7.81 -24.54 -8.06
C LEU A 212 -7.08 -23.60 -7.09
N PRO A 213 -6.02 -24.07 -6.38
CA PRO A 213 -5.22 -23.22 -5.51
C PRO A 213 -4.53 -22.12 -6.30
N VAL A 214 -4.45 -20.92 -5.71
CA VAL A 214 -3.86 -19.75 -6.35
C VAL A 214 -2.33 -19.79 -6.19
N PRO A 215 -1.57 -19.83 -7.29
CA PRO A 215 -0.10 -19.78 -7.23
C PRO A 215 0.38 -18.40 -6.75
N ALA A 216 1.40 -18.40 -5.90
CA ALA A 216 2.06 -17.18 -5.45
C ALA A 216 2.87 -16.55 -6.60
N ASN A 217 3.10 -15.23 -6.53
CA ASN A 217 3.93 -14.48 -7.47
C ASN A 217 3.48 -14.56 -8.94
N GLN A 218 2.21 -14.89 -9.20
CA GLN A 218 1.61 -14.86 -10.54
C GLN A 218 0.65 -13.68 -10.70
N LYS A 219 0.39 -13.31 -11.96
CA LYS A 219 -0.59 -12.28 -12.32
C LYS A 219 -2.00 -12.78 -12.04
N ILE A 220 -2.77 -11.95 -11.35
CA ILE A 220 -4.15 -12.22 -10.96
C ILE A 220 -5.00 -10.94 -11.02
N ILE A 221 -6.32 -11.11 -10.90
CA ILE A 221 -7.27 -10.03 -10.72
C ILE A 221 -7.91 -10.14 -9.34
N PHE A 222 -7.99 -9.02 -8.62
CA PHE A 222 -8.81 -8.91 -7.42
C PHE A 222 -10.17 -8.35 -7.79
N ASN A 223 -11.21 -9.16 -7.65
CA ASN A 223 -12.58 -8.76 -7.92
C ASN A 223 -13.34 -8.59 -6.62
N HIS A 224 -14.00 -7.44 -6.44
CA HIS A 224 -14.85 -7.21 -5.29
C HIS A 224 -16.20 -7.93 -5.45
N CYS A 225 -16.55 -8.82 -4.52
CA CYS A 225 -17.67 -9.73 -4.69
C CYS A 225 -19.03 -9.03 -4.76
N LYS A 226 -19.21 -7.88 -4.10
CA LYS A 226 -20.50 -7.17 -4.09
C LYS A 226 -20.75 -6.34 -5.34
N THR A 227 -19.74 -5.63 -5.83
CA THR A 227 -19.89 -4.68 -6.96
C THR A 227 -19.36 -5.22 -8.28
N ASN A 228 -18.70 -6.38 -8.26
CA ASN A 228 -18.05 -7.00 -9.41
C ASN A 228 -17.11 -6.01 -10.16
N GLN A 229 -16.44 -5.15 -9.38
CA GLN A 229 -15.42 -4.22 -9.85
C GLN A 229 -14.05 -4.72 -9.42
N ASP A 230 -13.06 -4.53 -10.27
CA ASP A 230 -11.71 -5.00 -10.00
C ASP A 230 -10.85 -3.93 -9.31
N LEU A 231 -9.91 -4.37 -8.48
CA LEU A 231 -8.95 -3.47 -7.87
C LEU A 231 -8.06 -2.84 -8.95
N CYS A 232 -7.92 -1.52 -8.92
CA CYS A 232 -7.34 -0.76 -10.02
C CYS A 232 -6.44 0.36 -9.52
N VAL A 233 -5.28 0.53 -10.17
CA VAL A 233 -4.41 1.68 -9.99
C VAL A 233 -4.57 2.64 -11.15
N ILE A 234 -4.99 3.88 -10.89
CA ILE A 234 -5.19 4.85 -11.96
C ILE A 234 -3.86 5.54 -12.32
N SER A 235 -3.33 5.23 -13.50
CA SER A 235 -2.06 5.81 -14.02
C SER A 235 -2.07 7.33 -14.05
N ASP A 236 -3.17 7.93 -14.48
CA ASP A 236 -3.27 9.38 -14.74
C ASP A 236 -3.66 10.20 -13.50
N ALA A 237 -4.05 9.54 -12.41
CA ALA A 237 -4.49 10.18 -11.18
C ALA A 237 -3.50 9.89 -10.05
N THR A 238 -2.87 10.95 -9.56
CA THR A 238 -1.92 10.87 -8.44
C THR A 238 -2.43 11.64 -7.24
N VAL A 239 -2.27 11.06 -6.06
CA VAL A 239 -2.60 11.63 -4.75
C VAL A 239 -1.33 12.04 -4.03
N ARG A 240 -1.39 13.14 -3.27
CA ARG A 240 -0.30 13.53 -2.36
C ARG A 240 -0.52 12.85 -1.03
N THR A 241 0.52 12.19 -0.54
CA THR A 241 0.57 11.61 0.80
C THR A 241 1.85 12.08 1.50
N PRO A 242 1.98 11.88 2.81
CA PRO A 242 3.21 12.22 3.55
C PRO A 242 4.47 11.48 3.07
N PHE A 243 4.28 10.45 2.24
CA PHE A 243 5.33 9.62 1.64
C PHE A 243 5.66 10.05 0.20
N GLY A 244 4.98 11.07 -0.34
CA GLY A 244 5.25 11.65 -1.64
C GLY A 244 4.04 11.59 -2.58
N ARG A 245 4.32 11.49 -3.88
CA ARG A 245 3.29 11.42 -4.93
C ARG A 245 3.03 9.96 -5.26
N GLU A 246 1.83 9.50 -4.93
CA GLU A 246 1.39 8.12 -5.10
C GLU A 246 0.21 8.04 -6.05
N TYR A 247 -0.15 6.85 -6.52
CA TYR A 247 -1.26 6.66 -7.45
C TYR A 247 -2.59 6.55 -6.71
N GLU A 248 -3.66 7.08 -7.30
CA GLU A 248 -5.01 6.85 -6.81
C GLU A 248 -5.39 5.39 -7.07
N LEU A 249 -5.91 4.72 -6.04
CA LEU A 249 -6.30 3.32 -6.10
C LEU A 249 -7.80 3.19 -5.80
N VAL A 250 -8.50 2.48 -6.67
CA VAL A 250 -9.97 2.43 -6.73
C VAL A 250 -10.45 1.02 -7.07
N ALA A 251 -11.75 0.77 -6.95
CA ALA A 251 -12.38 -0.40 -7.55
C ALA A 251 -13.01 0.02 -8.90
N TYR A 252 -12.40 -0.42 -9.99
CA TYR A 252 -12.83 -0.12 -11.35
C TYR A 252 -12.24 -1.13 -12.34
N THR A 253 -13.09 -1.79 -13.12
CA THR A 253 -12.64 -2.68 -14.19
C THR A 253 -12.35 -1.87 -15.45
N ASP A 254 -11.06 -1.70 -15.80
CA ASP A 254 -10.62 -1.07 -17.05
C ASP A 254 -10.33 -2.13 -18.10
N LEU A 255 -11.08 -2.11 -19.20
CA LEU A 255 -11.02 -3.11 -20.26
C LEU A 255 -10.33 -2.57 -21.50
N ASP A 256 -9.63 -3.46 -22.21
CA ASP A 256 -9.08 -3.23 -23.53
C ASP A 256 -10.15 -3.44 -24.64
N SER A 257 -9.74 -3.32 -25.90
CA SER A 257 -10.62 -3.54 -27.06
C SER A 257 -11.15 -4.97 -27.17
N HIS A 258 -10.49 -5.94 -26.54
CA HIS A 258 -10.87 -7.36 -26.54
C HIS A 258 -11.66 -7.76 -25.29
N LYS A 259 -12.05 -6.79 -24.46
CA LYS A 259 -12.74 -7.01 -23.18
C LYS A 259 -11.91 -7.77 -22.14
N ALA A 260 -10.59 -7.73 -22.25
CA ALA A 260 -9.69 -8.18 -21.20
C ALA A 260 -9.32 -7.00 -20.29
N GLU A 261 -9.11 -7.26 -19.01
CA GLU A 261 -8.64 -6.26 -18.05
C GLU A 261 -7.25 -5.75 -18.44
N LYS A 262 -6.99 -4.46 -18.20
CA LYS A 262 -5.68 -3.85 -18.49
C LYS A 262 -4.67 -4.08 -17.37
N ASP A 263 -3.41 -3.73 -17.63
CA ASP A 263 -2.29 -3.76 -16.68
C ASP A 263 -2.57 -3.04 -15.35
N VAL A 264 -3.39 -2.00 -15.36
CA VAL A 264 -3.84 -1.29 -14.15
C VAL A 264 -4.68 -2.13 -13.20
N ASN A 265 -5.28 -3.22 -13.70
CA ASN A 265 -6.06 -4.20 -12.93
C ASN A 265 -5.28 -5.49 -12.62
N HIS A 266 -4.08 -5.63 -13.16
CA HIS A 266 -3.25 -6.81 -12.95
C HIS A 266 -2.44 -6.68 -11.66
N TRP A 267 -2.56 -7.66 -10.78
CA TRP A 267 -1.83 -7.68 -9.52
C TRP A 267 -0.99 -8.94 -9.39
N ILE A 268 0.07 -8.84 -8.59
CA ILE A 268 0.92 -9.94 -8.17
C ILE A 268 0.89 -9.96 -6.64
N ILE A 269 0.52 -11.09 -6.06
CA ILE A 269 0.71 -11.32 -4.62
C ILE A 269 2.15 -11.75 -4.41
N GLN A 270 2.95 -10.82 -3.89
CA GLN A 270 4.35 -11.05 -3.60
C GLN A 270 4.47 -11.70 -2.21
N THR A 271 5.07 -12.89 -2.20
CA THR A 271 5.44 -13.64 -0.98
C THR A 271 6.94 -13.52 -0.71
N GLY A 272 7.38 -13.92 0.47
CA GLY A 272 8.81 -14.01 0.78
C GLY A 272 9.49 -15.07 -0.09
N HIS A 273 10.72 -14.81 -0.54
CA HIS A 273 11.51 -15.82 -1.22
C HIS A 273 12.03 -16.84 -0.21
N PRO A 274 11.95 -18.15 -0.51
CA PRO A 274 12.64 -19.14 0.29
C PRO A 274 14.14 -18.85 0.27
N PRO A 275 14.86 -19.05 1.38
CA PRO A 275 16.31 -18.87 1.40
C PRO A 275 16.93 -19.78 0.33
N GLU A 276 17.84 -19.22 -0.48
CA GLU A 276 18.64 -20.03 -1.40
C GLU A 276 19.29 -21.19 -0.61
N PRO A 277 19.31 -22.41 -1.16
CA PRO A 277 19.93 -23.53 -0.47
C PRO A 277 21.43 -23.27 -0.31
N THR A 278 21.83 -22.78 0.86
CA THR A 278 23.24 -22.70 1.27
C THR A 278 23.78 -24.11 1.49
N GLY A 279 24.24 -24.72 0.40
CA GLY A 279 24.97 -25.99 0.45
C GLY A 279 25.50 -26.31 -0.93
N PRO A 280 26.81 -26.62 -1.09
CA PRO A 280 27.30 -27.13 -2.36
C PRO A 280 26.57 -28.47 -2.58
N ALA A 281 25.77 -28.55 -3.64
CA ALA A 281 25.28 -29.82 -4.13
C ALA A 281 26.52 -30.71 -4.34
N ALA A 282 26.72 -31.66 -3.42
CA ALA A 282 27.73 -32.67 -3.54
C ALA A 282 27.43 -33.41 -4.84
N THR A 283 28.21 -33.10 -5.86
CA THR A 283 28.24 -33.83 -7.11
C THR A 283 28.74 -35.21 -6.74
N LEU A 284 27.81 -36.17 -6.59
CA LEU A 284 28.16 -37.58 -6.53
C LEU A 284 28.89 -37.89 -7.85
N PRO A 285 30.15 -38.35 -7.81
CA PRO A 285 30.85 -38.71 -9.03
C PRO A 285 30.14 -39.93 -9.65
N LEU A 286 29.63 -39.72 -10.86
CA LEU A 286 29.19 -40.81 -11.72
C LEU A 286 30.36 -41.75 -11.99
N GLY A 287 30.20 -43.01 -11.59
CA GLY A 287 30.74 -44.18 -12.27
C GLY A 287 32.25 -44.24 -12.51
N THR A 288 32.99 -44.86 -11.60
CA THR A 288 34.12 -45.70 -12.00
C THR A 288 33.63 -47.13 -12.11
N GLN A 289 33.30 -47.54 -13.34
CA GLN A 289 33.37 -48.95 -13.73
C GLN A 289 34.85 -49.34 -13.82
N GLN A 290 35.21 -50.38 -13.07
CA GLN A 290 36.21 -51.38 -13.47
C GLN A 290 35.56 -52.75 -13.32
#